data_AF-A0A9X3FCT5-F1
#
_entry.id   AF-A0A9X3FCT5-F1
#
_cell.length_a   1.000
_cell.length_b   1.000
_cell.length_c   1.000
_cell.angle_alpha   90.00
_cell.angle_beta   90.00
_cell.angle_gamma   90.00
#
_symmetry.space_group_name_H-M   'P 1'
#
loop_
_entity.id
_entity.type
_entity.pdbx_description
1 polymer ?
#
loop_
_entity_poly.entity_id
_entity_poly.type
_entity_poly.pdbx_seq_one_letter_code
_entity_poly.pdbx_strand_id
1 'polypeptide(L)'
;MKVWNFKVKSDSQEIIKKLDSEFGSVNGFVFDVENDVNSTKFKVRKRILSAFQTILRNHIIANGKITQTDTENETYVEISFNQHILNILEVTIFLALGLFSIIFGTITSNVSATLFGSIFLVVGITYLIWVKKEFVRNVQEYKTLFSEILEL
;
A
#
# COMPACT_ATOMS: atom_id res chain seq x y z
N MET A 1 -7.76 1.70 -2.83
CA MET A 1 -7.70 0.24 -2.62
C MET A 1 -7.79 -0.46 -3.97
N LYS A 2 -6.97 -1.48 -4.22
CA LYS A 2 -7.12 -2.39 -5.36
C LYS A 2 -7.28 -3.81 -4.82
N VAL A 3 -8.22 -4.58 -5.37
CA VAL A 3 -8.46 -5.97 -4.97
C VAL A 3 -8.04 -6.90 -6.11
N TRP A 4 -7.47 -8.04 -5.78
CA TRP A 4 -7.06 -9.06 -6.73
C TRP A 4 -7.45 -10.44 -6.20
N ASN A 5 -8.19 -11.18 -7.03
CA ASN A 5 -8.79 -12.44 -6.67
C ASN A 5 -8.31 -13.51 -7.63
N PHE A 6 -7.98 -14.68 -7.11
CA PHE A 6 -7.56 -15.84 -7.89
C PHE A 6 -7.81 -17.13 -7.11
N LYS A 7 -7.69 -18.25 -7.82
CA LYS A 7 -7.78 -19.59 -7.24
C LYS A 7 -6.41 -20.25 -7.31
N VAL A 8 -6.04 -20.97 -6.26
CA VAL A 8 -4.80 -21.76 -6.19
C VAL A 8 -5.16 -23.21 -5.90
N LYS A 9 -4.50 -24.15 -6.58
CA LYS A 9 -4.63 -25.59 -6.34
C LYS A 9 -3.73 -26.06 -5.20
N SER A 10 -3.89 -25.43 -4.03
CA SER A 10 -3.14 -25.76 -2.82
C SER A 10 -4.03 -25.53 -1.61
N ASP A 11 -3.75 -26.26 -0.53
CA ASP A 11 -4.45 -26.06 0.73
C ASP A 11 -4.10 -24.70 1.35
N SER A 12 -5.03 -24.14 2.15
CA SER A 12 -4.82 -22.90 2.87
C SER A 12 -3.55 -22.89 3.73
N GLN A 13 -3.22 -24.00 4.40
CA GLN A 13 -2.02 -24.12 5.23
C GLN A 13 -0.74 -24.14 4.36
N GLU A 14 -0.79 -24.78 3.20
CA GLU A 14 0.34 -24.83 2.28
C GLU A 14 0.65 -23.44 1.70
N ILE A 15 -0.39 -22.70 1.31
CA ILE A 15 -0.28 -21.31 0.84
C ILE A 15 0.37 -20.45 1.93
N ILE A 16 -0.13 -20.51 3.16
CA ILE A 16 0.45 -19.73 4.28
C ILE A 16 1.91 -20.11 4.53
N LYS A 17 2.25 -21.39 4.46
CA LYS A 17 3.62 -21.86 4.67
C LYS A 17 4.58 -21.37 3.59
N LYS A 18 4.17 -21.38 2.31
CA LYS A 18 4.97 -20.79 1.20
C LYS A 18 5.15 -19.28 1.39
N LEU A 19 4.08 -18.58 1.78
CA LEU A 19 4.15 -17.14 2.04
C LEU A 19 5.04 -16.80 3.24
N ASP A 20 4.99 -17.59 4.32
CA ASP A 20 5.83 -17.38 5.50
C ASP A 20 7.31 -17.67 5.20
N SER A 21 7.61 -18.70 4.41
CA SER A 21 9.00 -18.98 4.03
C SER A 21 9.63 -17.86 3.22
N GLU A 22 8.87 -17.22 2.33
CA GLU A 22 9.35 -16.15 1.45
C GLU A 22 9.32 -14.77 2.12
N PHE A 23 8.25 -14.44 2.86
CA PHE A 23 8.10 -13.12 3.48
C PHE A 23 8.56 -13.05 4.94
N GLY A 24 8.44 -14.15 5.70
CA GLY A 24 8.84 -14.22 7.11
C GLY A 24 10.35 -14.33 7.30
N SER A 25 11.06 -15.02 6.41
CA SER A 25 12.52 -15.18 6.47
C SER A 25 13.29 -13.94 6.00
N VAL A 26 12.68 -13.10 5.17
CA VAL A 26 13.32 -11.94 4.55
C VAL A 26 13.24 -10.74 5.50
N ASN A 27 14.41 -10.27 5.98
CA ASN A 27 14.57 -9.09 6.86
C ASN A 27 13.93 -7.77 6.34
N GLY A 28 13.39 -7.77 5.11
CA GLY A 28 12.72 -6.64 4.47
C GLY A 28 11.20 -6.64 4.56
N PHE A 29 10.55 -7.72 5.02
CA PHE A 29 9.09 -7.80 5.14
C PHE A 29 8.64 -8.12 6.57
N VAL A 30 7.37 -7.84 6.83
CA VAL A 30 6.63 -8.31 8.01
C VAL A 30 5.42 -9.06 7.46
N PHE A 31 5.30 -10.31 7.87
CA PHE A 31 4.20 -11.20 7.54
C PHE A 31 3.46 -11.57 8.82
N ASP A 32 2.19 -11.19 8.90
CA ASP A 32 1.33 -11.48 10.03
C ASP A 32 0.17 -12.37 9.54
N VAL A 33 -0.17 -13.41 10.30
CA VAL A 33 -1.25 -14.35 9.99
C VAL A 33 -2.26 -14.38 11.13
N GLU A 34 -3.54 -14.38 10.77
CA GLU A 34 -4.66 -14.49 11.70
C GLU A 34 -5.64 -15.54 11.19
N ASN A 35 -5.81 -16.62 11.96
CA ASN A 35 -6.71 -17.71 11.61
C ASN A 35 -8.11 -17.44 12.19
N ASP A 36 -9.13 -17.50 11.33
CA ASP A 36 -10.54 -17.46 11.70
C ASP A 36 -11.18 -18.82 11.39
N VAL A 37 -12.35 -19.10 11.99
CA VAL A 37 -13.01 -20.42 11.95
C VAL A 37 -13.26 -20.91 10.50
N ASN A 38 -13.52 -19.99 9.57
CA ASN A 38 -13.85 -20.29 8.17
C ASN A 38 -12.90 -19.65 7.15
N SER A 39 -11.88 -18.91 7.58
CA SER A 39 -10.95 -18.25 6.66
C SER A 39 -9.63 -17.91 7.33
N THR A 40 -8.55 -17.93 6.57
CA THR A 40 -7.25 -17.44 7.08
C THR A 40 -6.97 -16.07 6.49
N LYS A 41 -6.68 -15.09 7.34
CA LYS A 41 -6.26 -13.76 6.92
C LYS A 41 -4.76 -13.64 7.06
N PHE A 42 -4.13 -12.94 6.14
CA PHE A 42 -2.71 -12.61 6.25
C PHE A 42 -2.46 -11.16 5.87
N LYS A 43 -1.34 -10.63 6.33
CA LYS A 43 -0.92 -9.26 6.04
C LYS A 43 0.57 -9.25 5.73
N VAL A 44 0.92 -8.75 4.55
CA VAL A 44 2.29 -8.50 4.13
C VAL A 44 2.52 -7.01 4.03
N ARG A 45 3.59 -6.52 4.64
CA ARG A 45 4.10 -5.15 4.45
C ARG A 45 5.61 -5.15 4.42
N LYS A 46 6.23 -4.19 3.71
CA LYS A 46 7.67 -3.97 3.87
C LYS A 46 7.97 -3.49 5.29
N ARG A 47 9.03 -4.03 5.89
CA ARG A 47 9.54 -3.61 7.18
C ARG A 47 10.12 -2.20 7.05
N ILE A 48 9.67 -1.32 7.94
CA ILE A 48 10.18 0.04 8.11
C ILE A 48 11.16 -0.02 9.28
N LEU A 49 12.46 0.04 8.99
CA LEU A 49 13.51 0.00 10.03
C LEU A 49 13.87 1.39 10.55
N SER A 50 13.48 2.45 9.84
CA SER A 50 13.76 3.84 10.21
C SER A 50 12.67 4.77 9.70
N ALA A 51 12.39 5.84 10.45
CA ALA A 51 11.42 6.87 10.10
C ALA A 51 11.71 7.53 8.74
N PHE A 52 12.99 7.63 8.34
CA PHE A 52 13.40 8.15 7.04
C PHE A 52 13.08 7.17 5.89
N GLN A 53 13.10 5.88 6.16
CA GLN A 53 12.69 4.86 5.19
C GLN A 53 11.17 4.87 4.97
N THR A 54 10.41 5.41 5.92
CA THR A 54 8.97 5.66 5.80
C THR A 54 8.61 6.79 4.83
N ILE A 55 9.59 7.48 4.24
CA ILE A 55 9.34 8.45 3.18
C ILE A 55 9.75 7.85 1.82
N LEU A 56 10.77 6.99 1.83
CA LEU A 56 11.45 6.51 0.63
C LEU A 56 11.06 5.10 0.17
N ARG A 57 10.41 4.28 1.03
CA ARG A 57 10.06 2.88 0.68
C ARG A 57 8.63 2.72 0.21
N ASN A 58 8.40 1.61 -0.49
CA ASN A 58 7.09 1.20 -1.00
C ASN A 58 6.10 1.01 0.18
N HIS A 59 5.03 1.81 0.18
CA HIS A 59 4.06 1.97 1.26
C HIS A 59 2.81 1.11 1.09
N ILE A 60 2.93 -0.05 0.46
CA ILE A 60 1.80 -0.95 0.27
C ILE A 60 1.68 -1.92 1.44
N ILE A 61 0.46 -2.04 1.93
CA ILE A 61 0.02 -3.12 2.79
C ILE A 61 -0.87 -4.02 1.93
N ALA A 62 -0.45 -5.27 1.77
CA ALA A 62 -1.23 -6.31 1.13
C ALA A 62 -1.95 -7.11 2.22
N ASN A 63 -3.28 -7.05 2.27
CA ASN A 63 -4.09 -7.86 3.18
C ASN A 63 -4.75 -8.97 2.36
N GLY A 64 -4.39 -10.20 2.67
CA GLY A 64 -4.93 -11.39 2.06
C GLY A 64 -6.04 -12.03 2.90
N LYS A 65 -7.01 -12.64 2.23
CA LYS A 65 -8.00 -13.53 2.80
C LYS A 65 -8.05 -14.81 1.98
N ILE A 66 -7.89 -15.93 2.65
CA ILE A 66 -7.88 -17.27 2.10
C ILE A 66 -9.16 -17.97 2.57
N THR A 67 -9.97 -18.46 1.63
CA THR A 67 -11.21 -19.17 1.91
C THR A 67 -11.15 -20.53 1.20
N GLN A 68 -11.23 -21.62 1.97
CA GLN A 68 -11.26 -22.98 1.41
C GLN A 68 -12.57 -23.21 0.66
N THR A 69 -12.51 -24.03 -0.39
CA THR A 69 -13.71 -24.55 -1.07
C THR A 69 -13.76 -26.07 -0.92
N ASP A 70 -14.92 -26.61 -0.56
CA ASP A 70 -15.09 -28.00 -0.11
C ASP A 70 -14.91 -29.05 -1.21
N THR A 71 -14.86 -28.66 -2.49
CA THR A 71 -15.10 -29.61 -3.59
C THR A 71 -13.87 -30.01 -4.42
N GLU A 72 -12.74 -29.29 -4.42
CA GLU A 72 -11.66 -29.57 -5.41
C GLU A 72 -10.20 -29.29 -4.96
N ASN A 73 -9.90 -29.15 -3.65
CA ASN A 73 -8.59 -28.65 -3.17
C ASN A 73 -8.19 -27.30 -3.81
N GLU A 74 -9.17 -26.55 -4.30
CA GLU A 74 -9.00 -25.19 -4.78
C GLU A 74 -9.28 -24.22 -3.64
N THR A 75 -8.35 -23.31 -3.42
CA THR A 75 -8.48 -22.29 -2.39
C THR A 75 -8.65 -20.94 -3.05
N TYR A 76 -9.67 -20.20 -2.61
CA TYR A 76 -9.90 -18.84 -3.07
C TYR A 76 -9.04 -17.87 -2.28
N VAL A 77 -8.22 -17.09 -2.98
CA VAL A 77 -7.36 -16.07 -2.39
C VAL A 77 -7.79 -14.71 -2.90
N GLU A 78 -8.12 -13.83 -1.96
CA GLU A 78 -8.37 -12.42 -2.18
C GLU A 78 -7.22 -11.62 -1.57
N ILE A 79 -6.58 -10.74 -2.34
CA ILE A 79 -5.55 -9.82 -1.85
C ILE A 79 -6.00 -8.39 -2.12
N SER A 80 -6.13 -7.61 -1.05
CA SER A 80 -6.40 -6.18 -1.08
C SER A 80 -5.11 -5.39 -0.85
N PHE A 81 -4.80 -4.50 -1.78
CA PHE A 81 -3.67 -3.60 -1.71
C PHE A 81 -4.13 -2.22 -1.25
N ASN A 82 -3.59 -1.80 -0.11
CA ASN A 82 -3.85 -0.50 0.50
C ASN A 82 -2.56 0.30 0.58
N GLN A 83 -2.69 1.59 0.28
CA GLN A 83 -1.61 2.53 0.45
C GLN A 83 -1.52 2.96 1.92
N HIS A 84 -0.30 3.11 2.42
CA HIS A 84 -0.07 3.61 3.78
C HIS A 84 -0.57 5.04 3.92
N ILE A 85 -1.21 5.32 5.06
CA ILE A 85 -1.85 6.61 5.34
C ILE A 85 -0.87 7.80 5.33
N LEU A 86 0.41 7.56 5.60
CA LEU A 86 1.44 8.60 5.66
C LEU A 86 1.66 9.31 4.31
N ASN A 87 1.63 8.59 3.18
CA ASN A 87 1.75 9.22 1.86
C ASN A 87 0.56 10.15 1.57
N ILE A 88 -0.63 9.75 2.02
CA ILE A 88 -1.83 10.57 1.85
C ILE A 88 -1.69 11.83 2.71
N LEU A 89 -1.26 11.67 3.96
CA LEU A 89 -1.06 12.77 4.90
C LEU A 89 -0.03 13.79 4.41
N GLU A 90 1.10 13.32 3.88
CA GLU A 90 2.14 14.18 3.33
C GLU A 90 1.62 15.04 2.16
N VAL A 91 0.94 14.41 1.19
CA VAL A 91 0.31 15.14 0.07
C VAL A 91 -0.71 16.15 0.59
N THR A 92 -1.53 15.78 1.58
CA THR A 92 -2.53 16.68 2.17
C THR A 92 -1.88 17.88 2.83
N ILE A 93 -0.74 17.74 3.52
CA ILE A 93 -0.02 18.85 4.14
C ILE A 93 0.42 19.88 3.09
N PHE A 94 1.03 19.43 1.99
CA PHE A 94 1.45 20.36 0.92
C PHE A 94 0.27 21.13 0.31
N LEU A 95 -0.84 20.44 0.03
CA LEU A 95 -2.03 21.06 -0.54
C LEU A 95 -2.71 22.02 0.45
N ALA A 96 -2.83 21.63 1.72
CA ALA A 96 -3.44 22.45 2.76
C ALA A 96 -2.62 23.71 3.03
N LEU A 97 -1.30 23.58 3.20
CA LEU A 97 -0.40 24.73 3.39
C LEU A 97 -0.41 25.66 2.18
N GLY A 98 -0.46 25.12 0.97
CA GLY A 98 -0.61 25.91 -0.26
C GLY A 98 -1.89 26.75 -0.25
N LEU A 99 -3.03 26.11 0.00
CA LEU A 99 -4.33 26.79 0.07
C LEU A 99 -4.40 27.82 1.20
N PHE A 100 -3.94 27.47 2.40
CA PHE A 100 -3.92 28.40 3.54
C PHE A 100 -3.05 29.63 3.24
N SER A 101 -1.89 29.44 2.61
CA SER A 101 -0.99 30.54 2.24
C SER A 101 -1.61 31.48 1.20
N ILE A 102 -2.36 30.94 0.22
CA ILE A 102 -3.08 31.74 -0.77
C ILE A 102 -4.20 32.55 -0.10
N ILE A 103 -5.02 31.91 0.74
CA ILE A 103 -6.11 32.57 1.45
C ILE A 103 -5.55 33.70 2.33
N PHE A 104 -4.52 33.39 3.13
CA PHE A 104 -3.85 34.36 3.99
C PHE A 104 -3.25 35.52 3.19
N GLY A 105 -2.53 35.21 2.11
CA GLY A 105 -1.93 36.22 1.23
C GLY A 105 -2.98 37.12 0.57
N THR A 106 -4.13 36.57 0.18
CA THR A 106 -5.23 37.34 -0.40
C THR A 106 -5.88 38.27 0.64
N ILE A 107 -6.16 37.79 1.85
CA ILE A 107 -6.77 38.60 2.92
C ILE A 107 -5.83 39.74 3.35
N THR A 108 -4.53 39.46 3.45
CA THR A 108 -3.53 40.43 3.92
C THR A 108 -2.92 41.28 2.79
N SER A 109 -3.36 41.09 1.54
CA SER A 109 -2.73 41.68 0.35
C SER A 109 -1.21 41.41 0.24
N ASN A 110 -0.76 40.28 0.79
CA ASN A 110 0.63 39.85 0.76
C ASN A 110 0.91 38.99 -0.49
N VAL A 111 1.49 39.61 -1.51
CA VAL A 111 1.82 38.96 -2.78
C VAL A 111 2.78 37.79 -2.60
N SER A 112 3.78 37.91 -1.70
CA SER A 112 4.74 36.84 -1.44
C SER A 112 4.06 35.60 -0.89
N ALA A 113 3.13 35.74 0.07
CA ALA A 113 2.38 34.62 0.64
C ALA A 113 1.52 33.92 -0.41
N THR A 114 0.86 34.68 -1.29
CA THR A 114 0.08 34.13 -2.41
C THR A 114 0.96 33.36 -3.39
N LEU A 115 2.14 33.89 -3.71
CA LEU A 115 3.09 33.27 -4.64
C LEU A 115 3.70 31.99 -4.05
N PHE A 116 4.08 32.01 -2.77
CA PHE A 116 4.49 30.80 -2.03
C PHE A 116 3.39 29.74 -2.03
N GLY A 117 2.16 30.11 -1.67
CA GLY A 117 1.05 29.16 -1.65
C GLY A 117 0.76 28.53 -3.02
N SER A 118 0.90 29.32 -4.09
CA SER A 118 0.77 28.82 -5.48
C SER A 118 1.83 27.77 -5.81
N ILE A 119 3.08 27.98 -5.41
CA ILE A 119 4.17 27.01 -5.59
C ILE A 119 3.87 25.72 -4.82
N PHE A 120 3.45 25.83 -3.55
CA PHE A 120 3.09 24.68 -2.72
C PHE A 120 1.95 23.85 -3.34
N LEU A 121 0.95 24.50 -3.94
CA LEU A 121 -0.12 23.81 -4.67
C LEU A 121 0.41 23.03 -5.87
N VAL A 122 1.26 23.65 -6.71
CA VAL A 122 1.83 22.98 -7.88
C VAL A 122 2.68 21.77 -7.47
N VAL A 123 3.50 21.91 -6.43
CA VAL A 123 4.29 20.82 -5.87
C VAL A 123 3.39 19.72 -5.32
N GLY A 124 2.38 20.07 -4.52
CA GLY A 124 1.44 19.11 -3.92
C GLY A 124 0.65 18.32 -4.96
N ILE A 125 0.18 18.97 -6.03
CA ILE A 125 -0.54 18.30 -7.12
C ILE A 125 0.38 17.36 -7.90
N THR A 126 1.60 17.82 -8.24
CA THR A 126 2.59 16.99 -8.94
C THR A 126 2.94 15.76 -8.10
N TYR A 127 3.15 15.96 -6.79
CA TYR A 127 3.44 14.88 -5.85
C TYR A 127 2.26 13.90 -5.73
N LEU A 128 1.01 14.38 -5.63
CA LEU A 128 -0.19 13.54 -5.64
C LEU A 128 -0.25 12.62 -6.87
N ILE A 129 0.04 13.17 -8.06
CA ILE A 129 0.05 12.40 -9.32
C ILE A 129 1.14 11.34 -9.28
N TRP A 130 2.34 11.70 -8.85
CA TRP A 130 3.46 10.77 -8.72
C TRP A 130 3.11 9.64 -7.75
N VAL A 131 2.61 9.95 -6.55
CA VAL A 131 2.20 8.98 -5.53
C VAL A 131 1.15 8.00 -6.07
N LYS A 132 0.16 8.46 -6.86
CA LYS A 132 -0.85 7.58 -7.48
C LYS A 132 -0.24 6.62 -8.51
N LYS A 133 0.65 7.12 -9.37
CA LYS A 133 1.35 6.28 -10.37
C LYS A 133 2.23 5.25 -9.68
N GLU A 134 2.98 5.69 -8.67
CA GLU A 134 3.86 4.87 -7.86
C GLU A 134 3.08 3.75 -7.16
N PHE A 135 1.92 4.04 -6.60
CA PHE A 135 1.04 3.02 -6.01
C PHE A 135 0.63 1.95 -7.04
N VAL A 136 0.25 2.34 -8.26
CA VAL A 136 -0.13 1.38 -9.31
C VAL A 136 1.03 0.48 -9.70
N ARG A 137 2.23 1.04 -9.88
CA ARG A 137 3.45 0.27 -10.18
C ARG A 137 3.75 -0.73 -9.06
N ASN A 138 3.76 -0.25 -7.83
CA ASN A 138 4.05 -1.05 -6.66
C ASN A 138 3.03 -2.17 -6.46
N VAL A 139 1.73 -1.95 -6.74
CA VAL A 139 0.73 -3.02 -6.74
C VAL A 139 1.10 -4.10 -7.75
N GLN A 140 1.56 -3.73 -8.94
CA GLN A 140 1.96 -4.71 -9.95
C GLN A 140 3.17 -5.52 -9.52
N GLU A 141 4.19 -4.89 -8.92
CA GLU A 141 5.35 -5.60 -8.35
C GLU A 141 4.92 -6.63 -7.29
N TYR A 142 4.01 -6.23 -6.39
CA TYR A 142 3.47 -7.17 -5.40
C TYR A 142 2.70 -8.33 -6.05
N LYS A 143 1.89 -8.07 -7.08
CA LYS A 143 1.20 -9.13 -7.81
C LYS A 143 2.17 -10.12 -8.43
N THR A 144 3.24 -9.62 -9.06
CA THR A 144 4.31 -10.46 -9.62
C THR A 144 4.97 -11.31 -8.54
N LEU A 145 5.33 -10.72 -7.39
CA LEU A 145 5.90 -11.48 -6.27
C LEU A 145 4.96 -12.58 -5.77
N PHE A 146 3.68 -12.27 -5.55
CA PHE A 146 2.71 -13.28 -5.14
C PHE A 146 2.49 -14.37 -6.20
N SER A 147 2.48 -14.02 -7.48
CA SER A 147 2.39 -14.99 -8.57
C SER A 147 3.59 -15.94 -8.61
N GLU A 148 4.80 -15.44 -8.39
CA GLU A 148 6.01 -16.26 -8.34
C GLU A 148 5.99 -17.22 -7.14
N ILE A 149 5.60 -16.74 -5.96
CA ILE A 149 5.57 -17.54 -4.73
C ILE A 149 4.46 -18.61 -4.77
N LEU A 150 3.31 -18.28 -5.36
CA LEU A 150 2.15 -19.16 -5.43
C LEU A 150 2.04 -19.94 -6.74
N GLU A 151 3.02 -19.79 -7.63
CA GLU A 151 3.09 -20.49 -8.93
C GLU A 151 1.81 -20.30 -9.76
N LEU A 152 1.34 -19.05 -9.86
CA LEU A 152 0.14 -18.63 -10.61
C LEU A 152 0.35 -18.47 -12.11
#